data_AF-A0A109IQB1-F1
#
_entry.id   AF-A0A109IQB1-F1
#
_cell.length_a   1.000
_cell.length_b   1.000
_cell.length_c   1.000
_cell.angle_alpha   90.00
_cell.angle_beta   90.00
_cell.angle_gamma   90.00
#
_symmetry.space_group_name_H-M   'P 1'
#
loop_
_entity.id
_entity.type
_entity.pdbx_description
1 polymer ?
#
loop_
_entity_poly.entity_id
_entity_poly.type
_entity_poly.pdbx_seq_one_letter_code
_entity_poly.pdbx_strand_id
1 'polypeptide(L)'
;MTPDDDTAPLDAADAMRLIREQQASTVRRLEPDPRLHYWPWGFAWLIGFGVYFLRFSPDGRTLVGMPAWLPLTVLFVLLAAAAVVFGVGSARAYRHVAGESSQRGRWYGTAWGLGFFGLSVVIGRVTDSLPADLAGLLWSALSVGLTGALHMAGGAIWLDRTLFRLGVWLTVVNIVGVLAGPGWHALVVAVAGGGGLLVAGALARRRHG
;
A
#
# COMPACT_ATOMS: atom_id res chain seq x y z
N MET A 1 19.61 42.75 -49.48
CA MET A 1 18.28 42.29 -49.06
C MET A 1 18.21 40.80 -49.37
N THR A 2 18.53 39.96 -48.39
CA THR A 2 18.45 38.49 -48.46
C THR A 2 17.23 38.08 -47.63
N PRO A 3 16.17 37.51 -48.24
CA PRO A 3 14.99 37.06 -47.51
C PRO A 3 15.13 35.62 -47.00
N ASP A 4 14.46 35.39 -45.86
CA ASP A 4 14.03 34.18 -45.14
C ASP A 4 15.05 33.09 -44.77
N ASP A 5 15.24 32.78 -43.49
CA ASP A 5 14.34 32.05 -42.56
C ASP A 5 14.09 30.61 -43.01
N ASP A 6 15.03 29.72 -42.68
CA ASP A 6 14.82 28.26 -42.74
C ASP A 6 15.51 27.58 -41.55
N THR A 7 15.27 28.10 -40.33
CA THR A 7 15.26 27.22 -39.15
C THR A 7 14.01 26.35 -39.24
N ALA A 8 14.10 25.27 -40.03
CA ALA A 8 13.11 24.21 -40.01
C ALA A 8 12.85 23.84 -38.54
N PRO A 9 11.60 23.94 -38.05
CA PRO A 9 11.31 23.58 -36.67
C PRO A 9 11.75 22.14 -36.49
N LEU A 10 12.60 21.88 -35.47
CA LEU A 10 12.86 20.54 -34.96
C LEU A 10 11.53 19.77 -35.04
N ASP A 11 11.48 18.76 -35.92
CA ASP A 11 10.24 18.08 -36.30
C ASP A 11 9.44 17.81 -35.03
N ALA A 12 8.21 18.33 -34.95
CA ALA A 12 7.39 18.23 -33.76
C ALA A 12 7.27 16.75 -33.31
N ALA A 13 7.38 15.80 -34.25
CA ALA A 13 7.46 14.38 -33.97
C ALA A 13 8.77 13.98 -33.23
N ASP A 14 9.91 14.54 -33.61
CA ASP A 14 11.21 14.35 -32.96
C ASP A 14 11.29 15.01 -31.59
N ALA A 15 10.76 16.23 -31.46
CA ALA A 15 10.62 16.90 -30.17
C ALA A 15 9.68 16.12 -29.24
N MET A 16 8.55 15.60 -29.76
CA MET A 16 7.65 14.74 -28.98
C MET A 16 8.24 13.37 -28.64
N ARG A 17 9.10 12.82 -29.51
CA ARG A 17 9.83 11.56 -29.25
C ARG A 17 10.87 11.78 -28.16
N LEU A 18 11.62 12.87 -28.21
CA LEU A 18 12.55 13.30 -27.16
C LEU A 18 11.82 13.59 -25.85
N ILE A 19 10.68 14.26 -25.86
CA ILE A 19 9.85 14.47 -24.65
C ILE A 19 9.34 13.13 -24.11
N ARG A 20 8.88 12.20 -24.97
CA ARG A 20 8.45 10.85 -24.53
C ARG A 20 9.61 10.03 -23.97
N GLU A 21 10.79 10.09 -24.57
CA GLU A 21 12.00 9.40 -24.11
C GLU A 21 12.55 10.02 -22.83
N GLN A 22 12.51 11.35 -22.71
CA GLN A 22 12.84 12.07 -21.49
C GLN A 22 11.81 11.81 -20.39
N GLN A 23 10.52 11.76 -20.70
CA GLN A 23 9.48 11.36 -19.74
C GLN A 23 9.62 9.90 -19.33
N ALA A 24 9.90 8.98 -20.25
CA ALA A 24 10.11 7.56 -19.94
C ALA A 24 11.38 7.34 -19.11
N SER A 25 12.46 8.07 -19.37
CA SER A 25 13.70 8.01 -18.59
C SER A 25 13.61 8.73 -17.25
N THR A 26 12.83 9.81 -17.17
CA THR A 26 12.53 10.53 -15.92
C THR A 26 11.63 9.68 -15.03
N VAL A 27 10.58 9.05 -15.56
CA VAL A 27 9.72 8.09 -14.84
C VAL A 27 10.55 6.91 -14.32
N ARG A 28 11.51 6.40 -15.10
CA ARG A 28 12.39 5.29 -14.68
C ARG A 28 13.46 5.69 -13.65
N ARG A 29 13.80 6.98 -13.53
CA ARG A 29 14.68 7.52 -12.48
C ARG A 29 13.92 7.95 -11.21
N LEU A 30 12.59 7.96 -11.27
CA LEU A 30 11.69 8.38 -10.20
C LEU A 30 10.94 7.22 -9.55
N GLU A 31 11.35 5.97 -9.80
CA GLU A 31 10.89 4.84 -9.00
C GLU A 31 11.35 5.09 -7.54
N PRO A 32 10.41 5.38 -6.60
CA PRO A 32 10.76 5.50 -5.20
C PRO A 32 11.41 4.19 -4.79
N ASP A 33 12.53 4.24 -4.04
CA ASP A 33 13.23 3.03 -3.62
C ASP A 33 12.20 2.02 -3.10
N PRO A 34 12.00 0.87 -3.78
CA PRO A 34 10.95 -0.08 -3.43
C PRO A 34 11.03 -0.49 -1.96
N ARG A 35 12.23 -0.37 -1.37
CA ARG A 35 12.57 -0.73 0.00
C ARG A 35 11.95 0.22 1.01
N LEU A 36 11.81 1.52 0.69
CA LEU A 36 11.09 2.48 1.52
C LEU A 36 9.58 2.23 1.55
N HIS A 37 9.03 1.53 0.56
CA HIS A 37 7.63 1.11 0.58
C HIS A 37 7.47 -0.23 1.31
N TYR A 38 8.27 -1.24 0.97
CA TYR A 38 8.10 -2.60 1.49
C TYR A 38 8.49 -2.77 2.96
N TRP A 39 9.57 -2.11 3.43
CA TRP A 39 10.08 -2.35 4.78
C TRP A 39 9.16 -1.79 5.86
N PRO A 40 8.72 -0.51 5.83
CA PRO A 40 7.83 0.03 6.86
C PRO A 40 6.51 -0.73 6.94
N TRP A 41 5.92 -1.07 5.79
CA TRP A 41 4.69 -1.86 5.72
C TRP A 41 4.88 -3.29 6.21
N GLY A 42 5.98 -3.95 5.81
CA GLY A 42 6.33 -5.30 6.28
C GLY A 42 6.48 -5.37 7.80
N PHE A 43 7.21 -4.43 8.40
CA PHE A 43 7.33 -4.35 9.86
C PHE A 43 6.02 -3.99 10.55
N ALA A 44 5.27 -3.02 10.01
CA ALA A 44 4.00 -2.61 10.59
C ALA A 44 3.01 -3.80 10.66
N TRP A 45 2.95 -4.60 9.60
CA TRP A 45 2.07 -5.76 9.55
C TRP A 45 2.59 -6.91 10.40
N LEU A 46 3.88 -7.23 10.31
CA LEU A 46 4.46 -8.33 11.08
C LEU A 46 4.32 -8.07 12.59
N ILE A 47 4.65 -6.86 13.04
CA ILE A 47 4.60 -6.50 14.46
C ILE A 47 3.14 -6.26 14.90
N GLY A 48 2.38 -5.45 14.14
CA GLY A 48 1.00 -5.11 14.50
C GLY A 48 0.09 -6.33 14.58
N PHE A 49 0.07 -7.16 13.53
CA PHE A 49 -0.74 -8.38 13.54
C PHE A 49 -0.14 -9.48 14.40
N GLY A 50 1.19 -9.51 14.59
CA GLY A 50 1.84 -10.44 15.52
C GLY A 50 1.43 -10.18 16.97
N VAL A 51 1.47 -8.92 17.42
CA VAL A 51 0.99 -8.52 18.76
C VAL A 51 -0.51 -8.80 18.89
N TYR A 52 -1.28 -8.56 17.83
CA TYR A 52 -2.71 -8.88 17.80
C TYR A 52 -2.97 -10.38 17.99
N PHE A 53 -2.25 -11.24 17.28
CA PHE A 53 -2.36 -12.69 17.41
C PHE A 53 -1.97 -13.19 18.80
N LEU A 54 -0.91 -12.64 19.41
CA LEU A 54 -0.48 -13.03 20.75
C LEU A 54 -1.54 -12.75 21.82
N ARG A 55 -2.34 -11.69 21.65
CA ARG A 55 -3.43 -11.35 22.55
C ARG A 55 -4.74 -12.08 22.20
N PHE A 56 -5.12 -12.06 20.93
CA PHE A 56 -6.39 -12.57 20.41
C PHE A 56 -6.14 -13.82 19.56
N SER A 57 -5.62 -14.85 20.22
CA SER A 57 -5.33 -16.14 19.58
C SER A 57 -6.64 -16.91 19.34
N PRO A 58 -6.66 -17.88 18.40
CA PRO A 58 -7.82 -18.72 18.15
C PRO A 58 -8.41 -19.36 19.41
N ASP A 59 -9.71 -19.65 19.36
CA ASP A 59 -10.48 -20.26 20.46
C ASP A 59 -10.51 -19.43 21.75
N GLY A 60 -10.37 -18.10 21.63
CA GLY A 60 -10.36 -17.18 22.77
C GLY A 60 -9.12 -17.29 23.65
N ARG A 61 -8.07 -17.98 23.17
CA ARG A 61 -6.82 -18.15 23.92
C ARG A 61 -6.06 -16.82 23.97
N THR A 62 -5.42 -16.57 25.11
CA THR A 62 -4.45 -15.48 25.27
C THR A 62 -3.08 -16.12 25.44
N LEU A 63 -2.18 -15.94 24.47
CA LEU A 63 -0.81 -16.44 24.56
C LEU A 63 0.05 -15.49 25.44
N VAL A 64 -0.22 -14.19 25.36
CA VAL A 64 0.45 -13.17 26.17
C VAL A 64 -0.59 -12.24 26.78
N GLY A 65 -0.61 -12.17 28.12
CA GLY A 65 -1.49 -11.28 28.87
C GLY A 65 -1.08 -9.82 28.69
N MET A 66 -1.88 -9.05 27.94
CA MET A 66 -1.67 -7.62 27.72
C MET A 66 -3.01 -6.86 27.69
N PRO A 67 -3.03 -5.54 27.93
CA PRO A 67 -4.26 -4.75 27.86
C PRO A 67 -4.95 -4.89 26.49
N ALA A 68 -6.28 -5.02 26.47
CA ALA A 68 -7.03 -5.27 25.23
C ALA A 68 -6.93 -4.14 24.19
N TRP A 69 -6.66 -2.90 24.63
CA TRP A 69 -6.48 -1.75 23.74
C TRP A 69 -5.11 -1.75 23.04
N LEU A 70 -4.09 -2.38 23.64
CA LEU A 70 -2.70 -2.26 23.19
C LEU A 70 -2.47 -2.80 21.77
N PRO A 71 -2.97 -3.99 21.37
CA PRO A 71 -2.70 -4.50 20.02
C PRO A 71 -3.27 -3.63 18.91
N LEU A 72 -4.49 -3.12 19.07
CA LEU A 72 -5.10 -2.20 18.11
C LEU A 72 -4.32 -0.89 18.02
N THR A 73 -3.92 -0.32 19.17
CA THR A 73 -3.12 0.90 19.19
C THR A 73 -1.77 0.71 18.49
N VAL A 74 -1.06 -0.38 18.77
CA VAL A 74 0.23 -0.69 18.11
C VAL A 74 0.04 -0.83 16.61
N LEU A 75 -0.97 -1.58 16.16
CA LEU A 75 -1.27 -1.75 14.75
C LEU A 75 -1.54 -0.40 14.06
N PHE A 76 -2.45 0.42 14.60
CA PHE A 76 -2.80 1.71 13.98
C PHE A 76 -1.63 2.70 13.99
N VAL A 77 -0.84 2.75 15.06
CA VAL A 77 0.35 3.62 15.13
C VAL A 77 1.39 3.21 14.10
N LEU A 78 1.66 1.90 13.96
CA LEU A 78 2.61 1.40 12.96
C LEU A 78 2.12 1.64 11.53
N LEU A 79 0.83 1.42 11.26
CA LEU A 79 0.23 1.73 9.96
C LEU A 79 0.29 3.23 9.64
N ALA A 80 0.00 4.09 10.62
CA ALA A 80 0.11 5.54 10.45
C ALA A 80 1.56 5.96 10.17
N ALA A 81 2.53 5.41 10.90
CA ALA A 81 3.95 5.67 10.67
C ALA A 81 4.38 5.22 9.27
N ALA A 82 3.99 4.01 8.84
CA ALA A 82 4.28 3.51 7.50
C ALA A 82 3.64 4.38 6.40
N ALA A 83 2.39 4.82 6.61
CA ALA A 83 1.69 5.73 5.70
C ALA A 83 2.38 7.10 5.61
N VAL A 84 2.85 7.67 6.72
CA VAL A 84 3.62 8.93 6.73
C VAL A 84 4.93 8.77 5.99
N VAL A 85 5.69 7.70 6.26
CA VAL A 85 6.97 7.42 5.57
C VAL A 85 6.75 7.31 4.07
N PHE A 86 5.73 6.54 3.66
CA PHE A 86 5.39 6.37 2.26
C PHE A 86 4.91 7.67 1.61
N GLY A 87 4.02 8.41 2.28
CA GLY A 87 3.47 9.67 1.79
C GLY A 87 4.55 10.74 1.60
N VAL A 88 5.44 10.90 2.58
CA VAL A 88 6.58 11.83 2.50
C VAL A 88 7.58 11.40 1.44
N GLY A 89 7.89 10.10 1.34
CA GLY A 89 8.78 9.56 0.31
C GLY A 89 8.23 9.80 -1.10
N SER A 90 6.95 9.50 -1.31
CA SER A 90 6.26 9.71 -2.57
C SER A 90 6.15 11.20 -2.91
N ALA A 91 5.75 12.05 -1.97
CA ALA A 91 5.67 13.50 -2.20
C ALA A 91 7.03 14.11 -2.57
N ARG A 92 8.13 13.63 -1.96
CA ARG A 92 9.48 14.08 -2.30
C ARG A 92 9.94 13.63 -3.69
N ALA A 93 9.63 12.39 -4.08
CA ALA A 93 9.92 11.88 -5.41
C ALA A 93 9.12 12.65 -6.47
N TYR A 94 7.81 12.77 -6.30
CA TYR A 94 6.92 13.34 -7.33
C TYR A 94 6.77 14.86 -7.31
N ARG A 95 7.53 15.59 -6.48
CA ARG A 95 7.41 17.06 -6.29
C ARG A 95 7.51 17.87 -7.60
N HIS A 96 8.15 17.33 -8.63
CA HIS A 96 8.40 18.05 -9.90
C HIS A 96 7.57 17.52 -11.07
N VAL A 97 6.63 16.60 -10.83
CA VAL A 97 5.75 16.06 -11.89
C VAL A 97 4.49 16.92 -11.99
N ALA A 98 4.52 17.93 -12.87
CA ALA A 98 3.35 18.74 -13.20
C ALA A 98 2.49 18.09 -14.31
N GLY A 99 1.16 18.22 -14.26
CA GLY A 99 0.22 17.74 -15.29
C GLY A 99 -0.77 16.64 -14.85
N GLU A 100 -1.31 15.87 -15.80
CA GLU A 100 -2.34 14.82 -15.61
C GLU A 100 -1.99 13.79 -14.52
N SER A 101 -0.69 13.50 -14.35
CA SER A 101 -0.16 12.62 -13.30
C SER A 101 -0.49 13.11 -11.87
N SER A 102 -0.48 14.44 -11.65
CA SER A 102 -0.82 15.04 -10.34
C SER A 102 -2.31 14.90 -10.01
N GLN A 103 -3.19 14.96 -11.02
CA GLN A 103 -4.63 14.78 -10.84
C GLN A 103 -4.97 13.32 -10.54
N ARG A 104 -4.35 12.36 -11.24
CA ARG A 104 -4.46 10.92 -10.96
C ARG A 104 -4.04 10.60 -9.53
N GLY A 105 -2.90 11.15 -9.08
CA GLY A 105 -2.42 11.00 -7.70
C GLY A 105 -3.40 11.57 -6.66
N ARG A 106 -3.97 12.75 -6.92
CA ARG A 106 -5.00 13.34 -6.04
C ARG A 106 -6.24 12.48 -5.95
N TRP A 107 -6.80 12.02 -7.08
CA TRP A 107 -8.01 11.17 -7.06
C TRP A 107 -7.76 9.84 -6.37
N TYR A 108 -6.60 9.22 -6.61
CA TYR A 108 -6.24 7.99 -5.93
C TYR A 108 -6.04 8.18 -4.42
N GLY A 109 -5.39 9.27 -4.00
CA GLY A 109 -5.26 9.62 -2.58
C GLY A 109 -6.62 9.90 -1.92
N THR A 110 -7.51 10.61 -2.61
CA THR A 110 -8.89 10.82 -2.15
C THR A 110 -9.67 9.50 -2.05
N ALA A 111 -9.49 8.58 -3.00
CA ALA A 111 -10.10 7.25 -2.96
C ALA A 111 -9.62 6.42 -1.77
N TRP A 112 -8.34 6.52 -1.41
CA TRP A 112 -7.80 5.97 -0.16
C TRP A 112 -8.51 6.55 1.07
N GLY A 113 -8.51 7.88 1.20
CA GLY A 113 -9.10 8.55 2.37
C GLY A 113 -10.59 8.26 2.52
N LEU A 114 -11.38 8.48 1.46
CA LEU A 114 -12.82 8.23 1.46
C LEU A 114 -13.15 6.74 1.60
N GLY A 115 -12.36 5.85 0.99
CA GLY A 115 -12.54 4.41 1.10
C GLY A 115 -12.41 3.95 2.54
N PHE A 116 -11.32 4.31 3.23
CA PHE A 116 -11.12 3.94 4.63
C PHE A 116 -12.10 4.63 5.58
N PHE A 117 -12.43 5.91 5.31
CA PHE A 117 -13.42 6.63 6.10
C PHE A 117 -14.81 5.97 6.00
N GLY A 118 -15.30 5.76 4.78
CA GLY A 118 -16.59 5.11 4.55
C GLY A 118 -16.63 3.69 5.12
N LEU A 119 -15.55 2.94 4.94
CA LEU A 119 -15.41 1.61 5.53
C LEU A 119 -15.50 1.65 7.06
N SER A 120 -14.77 2.56 7.70
CA SER A 120 -14.76 2.70 9.17
C SER A 120 -16.14 3.09 9.72
N VAL A 121 -16.86 3.99 9.04
CA VAL A 121 -18.23 4.36 9.42
C VAL A 121 -19.17 3.15 9.30
N VAL A 122 -19.14 2.43 8.18
CA VAL A 122 -20.01 1.26 7.97
C VAL A 122 -19.73 0.15 8.98
N ILE A 123 -18.46 -0.22 9.16
CA ILE A 123 -18.09 -1.28 10.10
C ILE A 123 -18.43 -0.85 11.53
N GLY A 124 -18.12 0.39 11.92
CA GLY A 124 -18.44 0.92 13.24
C GLY A 124 -19.93 0.86 13.57
N ARG A 125 -20.82 0.99 12.58
CA ARG A 125 -22.27 0.89 12.80
C ARG A 125 -22.78 -0.52 13.06
N VAL A 126 -22.07 -1.55 12.58
CA VAL A 126 -22.50 -2.97 12.72
C VAL A 126 -21.70 -3.74 13.76
N THR A 127 -20.55 -3.21 14.20
CA THR A 127 -19.61 -3.88 15.10
C THR A 127 -20.24 -4.27 16.44
N ASP A 128 -21.05 -3.39 17.03
CA ASP A 128 -21.67 -3.62 18.34
C ASP A 128 -22.70 -4.77 18.33
N SER A 129 -23.15 -5.20 17.16
CA SER A 129 -24.09 -6.31 16.99
C SER A 129 -23.41 -7.66 16.74
N LEU A 130 -22.07 -7.69 16.70
CA LEU A 130 -21.29 -8.89 16.39
C LEU A 130 -20.55 -9.41 17.62
N PRO A 131 -20.30 -10.73 17.70
CA PRO A 131 -19.30 -11.29 18.60
C PRO A 131 -17.94 -10.59 18.43
N ALA A 132 -17.21 -10.37 19.53
CA ALA A 132 -16.00 -9.55 19.54
C ALA A 132 -14.88 -10.08 18.62
N ASP A 133 -14.78 -11.39 18.48
CA ASP A 133 -13.85 -12.07 17.58
C ASP A 133 -14.22 -11.85 16.11
N LEU A 134 -15.51 -11.95 15.77
CA LEU A 134 -16.01 -11.70 14.42
C LEU A 134 -15.94 -10.22 14.04
N ALA A 135 -16.18 -9.32 15.00
CA ALA A 135 -15.94 -7.90 14.87
C ALA A 135 -14.47 -7.61 14.51
N GLY A 136 -13.52 -8.14 15.29
CA GLY A 136 -12.09 -7.96 15.02
C GLY A 136 -11.65 -8.52 13.66
N LEU A 137 -12.20 -9.68 13.27
CA LEU A 137 -11.98 -10.25 11.95
C LEU A 137 -12.55 -9.34 10.85
N LEU A 138 -13.77 -8.82 11.01
CA LEU A 138 -14.42 -7.95 10.02
C LEU A 138 -13.60 -6.67 9.79
N TRP A 139 -13.19 -5.99 10.86
CA TRP A 139 -12.32 -4.81 10.80
C TRP A 139 -11.02 -5.09 10.05
N SER A 140 -10.34 -6.19 10.42
CA SER A 140 -9.06 -6.55 9.83
C SER A 140 -9.19 -6.97 8.37
N ALA A 141 -10.14 -7.86 8.07
CA ALA A 141 -10.35 -8.42 6.74
C ALA A 141 -10.75 -7.35 5.72
N LEU A 142 -11.64 -6.44 6.10
CA LEU A 142 -12.08 -5.36 5.22
C LEU A 142 -10.98 -4.31 5.02
N SER A 143 -10.22 -3.97 6.06
CA SER A 143 -9.10 -3.02 5.95
C SER A 143 -7.99 -3.56 5.05
N VAL A 144 -7.60 -4.82 5.25
CA VAL A 144 -6.58 -5.51 4.44
C VAL A 144 -7.09 -5.72 3.01
N GLY A 145 -8.37 -6.09 2.85
CA GLY A 145 -9.00 -6.27 1.54
C GLY A 145 -9.05 -4.97 0.74
N LEU A 146 -9.49 -3.86 1.36
CA LEU A 146 -9.49 -2.53 0.74
C LEU A 146 -8.07 -2.09 0.39
N THR A 147 -7.10 -2.35 1.28
CA THR A 147 -5.68 -2.10 0.99
C THR A 147 -5.23 -2.83 -0.28
N GLY A 148 -5.50 -4.14 -0.38
CA GLY A 148 -5.15 -4.93 -1.57
C GLY A 148 -5.81 -4.41 -2.86
N ALA A 149 -7.11 -4.09 -2.78
CA ALA A 149 -7.86 -3.53 -3.90
C ALA A 149 -7.30 -2.19 -4.39
N LEU A 150 -6.98 -1.28 -3.46
CA LEU A 150 -6.40 0.01 -3.80
C LEU A 150 -5.00 -0.14 -4.38
N HIS A 151 -4.15 -1.03 -3.85
CA HIS A 151 -2.84 -1.32 -4.45
C HIS A 151 -2.96 -1.87 -5.88
N MET A 152 -3.93 -2.77 -6.16
CA MET A 152 -4.21 -3.20 -7.53
C MET A 152 -4.67 -2.04 -8.42
N ALA A 153 -5.58 -1.19 -7.92
CA ALA A 153 -6.04 -0.02 -8.66
C ALA A 153 -4.90 0.95 -8.97
N GLY A 154 -4.00 1.20 -8.02
CA GLY A 154 -2.79 1.99 -8.24
C GLY A 154 -1.89 1.35 -9.30
N GLY A 155 -1.63 0.05 -9.17
CA GLY A 155 -0.86 -0.69 -10.17
C GLY A 155 -1.46 -0.61 -11.57
N ALA A 156 -2.79 -0.60 -11.69
CA ALA A 156 -3.49 -0.42 -12.97
C ALA A 156 -3.41 1.02 -13.51
N ILE A 157 -3.58 2.04 -12.66
CA ILE A 157 -3.54 3.47 -13.03
C ILE A 157 -2.14 3.87 -13.53
N TRP A 158 -1.10 3.36 -12.89
CA TRP A 158 0.30 3.68 -13.21
C TRP A 158 1.02 2.59 -14.01
N LEU A 159 0.33 1.51 -14.40
CA LEU A 159 0.88 0.34 -15.09
C LEU A 159 2.09 -0.29 -14.36
N ASP A 160 2.13 -0.15 -13.04
CA ASP A 160 3.16 -0.74 -12.18
C ASP A 160 2.76 -2.18 -11.82
N ARG A 161 3.42 -3.12 -12.49
CA ARG A 161 3.21 -4.56 -12.28
C ARG A 161 3.60 -5.01 -10.87
N THR A 162 4.57 -4.36 -10.25
CA THR A 162 5.04 -4.72 -8.91
C THR A 162 3.99 -4.32 -7.87
N LEU A 163 3.45 -3.11 -7.99
CA LEU A 163 2.36 -2.62 -7.16
C LEU A 163 1.07 -3.44 -7.35
N PHE A 164 0.75 -3.79 -8.60
CA PHE A 164 -0.40 -4.63 -8.91
C PHE A 164 -0.27 -6.04 -8.30
N ARG A 165 0.89 -6.70 -8.48
CA ARG A 165 1.18 -8.02 -7.89
C ARG A 165 1.14 -7.98 -6.37
N LEU A 166 1.60 -6.87 -5.76
CA LEU A 166 1.48 -6.69 -4.32
C LEU A 166 0.01 -6.68 -3.91
N GLY A 167 -0.83 -5.89 -4.59
CA GLY A 167 -2.27 -5.86 -4.30
C GLY A 167 -2.92 -7.24 -4.41
N VAL A 168 -2.59 -8.01 -5.46
CA VAL A 168 -3.05 -9.41 -5.62
C VAL A 168 -2.59 -10.28 -4.45
N TRP A 169 -1.31 -10.19 -4.06
CA TRP A 169 -0.76 -10.94 -2.93
C TRP A 169 -1.51 -10.63 -1.64
N LEU A 170 -1.71 -9.35 -1.32
CA LEU A 170 -2.45 -8.91 -0.14
C LEU A 170 -3.88 -9.44 -0.14
N THR A 171 -4.57 -9.40 -1.29
CA THR A 171 -5.91 -9.95 -1.45
C THR A 171 -5.94 -11.46 -1.21
N VAL A 172 -5.01 -12.22 -1.78
CA VAL A 172 -4.93 -13.68 -1.58
C VAL A 172 -4.66 -14.02 -0.11
N VAL A 173 -3.67 -13.37 0.51
CA VAL A 173 -3.36 -13.55 1.93
C VAL A 173 -4.57 -13.24 2.80
N ASN A 174 -5.31 -12.17 2.49
CA ASN A 174 -6.51 -11.81 3.21
C ASN A 174 -7.61 -12.88 3.08
N ILE A 175 -7.87 -13.37 1.87
CA ILE A 175 -8.86 -14.43 1.64
C ILE A 175 -8.50 -15.68 2.43
N VAL A 176 -7.24 -16.12 2.35
CA VAL A 176 -6.75 -17.28 3.12
C VAL A 176 -6.91 -17.05 4.62
N GLY A 177 -6.58 -15.85 5.11
CA GLY A 177 -6.75 -15.49 6.52
C GLY A 177 -8.21 -15.50 6.97
N VAL A 178 -9.13 -15.03 6.12
CA VAL A 178 -10.57 -15.03 6.42
C VAL A 178 -11.11 -16.46 6.48
N LEU A 179 -10.70 -17.31 5.53
CA LEU A 179 -11.07 -18.72 5.51
C LEU A 179 -10.52 -19.50 6.72
N ALA A 180 -9.39 -19.06 7.27
CA ALA A 180 -8.82 -19.63 8.50
C ALA A 180 -9.59 -19.22 9.77
N GLY A 181 -10.39 -18.14 9.71
CA GLY A 181 -11.27 -17.69 10.79
C GLY A 181 -10.64 -16.71 11.79
N PRO A 182 -11.42 -16.31 12.82
CA PRO A 182 -10.99 -15.35 13.84
C PRO A 182 -9.72 -15.81 14.58
N GLY A 183 -8.83 -14.87 14.87
CA GLY A 183 -7.50 -15.15 15.46
C GLY A 183 -6.47 -15.62 14.44
N TRP A 184 -6.77 -16.65 13.63
CA TRP A 184 -5.83 -17.15 12.61
C TRP A 184 -5.54 -16.14 11.51
N HIS A 185 -6.53 -15.31 11.15
CA HIS A 185 -6.35 -14.21 10.20
C HIS A 185 -5.14 -13.33 10.53
N ALA A 186 -4.99 -12.94 11.81
CA ALA A 186 -3.88 -12.09 12.24
C ALA A 186 -2.52 -12.78 12.03
N LEU A 187 -2.41 -14.08 12.32
CA LEU A 187 -1.17 -14.83 12.08
C LEU A 187 -0.85 -14.92 10.59
N VAL A 188 -1.85 -15.23 9.77
CA VAL A 188 -1.69 -15.34 8.32
C VAL A 188 -1.24 -14.00 7.72
N VAL A 189 -1.84 -12.89 8.14
CA VAL A 189 -1.46 -11.56 7.67
C VAL A 189 -0.09 -11.14 8.20
N ALA A 190 0.26 -11.45 9.45
CA ALA A 190 1.57 -11.16 10.01
C ALA A 190 2.68 -11.88 9.24
N VAL A 191 2.52 -13.19 9.02
CA VAL A 191 3.55 -14.05 8.41
C VAL A 191 3.58 -13.90 6.89
N ALA A 192 2.46 -14.12 6.22
CA ALA A 192 2.42 -14.10 4.75
C ALA A 192 2.37 -12.67 4.20
N GLY A 193 1.64 -11.78 4.85
CA GLY A 193 1.62 -10.35 4.49
C GLY A 193 2.92 -9.66 4.88
N GLY A 194 3.15 -9.51 6.19
CA GLY A 194 4.33 -8.82 6.74
C GLY A 194 5.66 -9.49 6.36
N GLY A 195 5.78 -10.80 6.56
CA GLY A 195 6.98 -11.55 6.17
C GLY A 195 7.22 -11.56 4.65
N GLY A 196 6.16 -11.69 3.84
CA GLY A 196 6.27 -11.62 2.37
C GLY A 196 6.81 -10.28 1.89
N LEU A 197 6.33 -9.17 2.48
CA LEU A 197 6.81 -7.81 2.22
C LEU A 197 8.31 -7.63 2.56
N LEU A 198 8.75 -8.17 3.71
CA LEU A 198 10.15 -8.10 4.13
C LEU A 198 11.08 -8.89 3.20
N VAL A 199 10.66 -10.11 2.80
CA VAL A 199 11.42 -10.92 1.84
C VAL A 199 11.51 -10.22 0.48
N ALA A 200 10.41 -9.64 -0.01
CA ALA A 200 10.41 -8.86 -1.25
C ALA A 200 11.39 -7.67 -1.17
N GLY A 201 11.38 -6.93 -0.06
CA GLY A 201 12.32 -5.84 0.19
C GLY A 201 13.79 -6.30 0.28
N ALA A 202 14.05 -7.48 0.84
CA ALA A 202 15.39 -8.07 0.91
C ALA A 202 15.89 -8.56 -0.46
N LEU A 203 15.00 -9.14 -1.28
CA LEU A 203 15.32 -9.55 -2.65
C LEU A 203 15.58 -8.34 -3.55
N ALA A 204 14.82 -7.25 -3.38
CA ALA A 204 15.09 -5.98 -4.06
C ALA A 204 16.46 -5.41 -3.69
N ARG A 205 16.88 -5.50 -2.40
CA ARG A 205 18.24 -5.10 -1.97
C ARG A 205 19.34 -5.83 -2.73
N ARG A 206 19.20 -7.14 -2.95
CA ARG A 206 20.23 -7.98 -3.60
C ARG A 206 20.37 -7.77 -5.10
N ARG A 207 19.38 -7.15 -5.76
CA ARG A 207 19.41 -6.89 -7.21
C ARG A 207 19.99 -5.51 -7.56
N HIS A 208 20.12 -4.61 -6.58
CA HIS A 208 20.59 -3.23 -6.76
C HIS A 208 21.88 -2.90 -6.00
N GLY A 209 22.49 -3.88 -5.33
CA GLY A 209 23.83 -3.77 -4.72
C GLY A 209 24.76 -4.76 -5.38
#